data_AF-A0A931X7C2-F1
#
_entry.id   AF-A0A931X7C2-F1
#
_cell.length_a   1.000
_cell.length_b   1.000
_cell.length_c   1.000
_cell.angle_alpha   90.00
_cell.angle_beta   90.00
_cell.angle_gamma   90.00
#
_symmetry.space_group_name_H-M   'P 1'
#
loop_
_entity.id
_entity.type
_entity.pdbx_description
1 polymer ?
#
loop_
_entity_poly.entity_id
_entity_poly.type
_entity_poly.pdbx_seq_one_letter_code
_entity_poly.pdbx_strand_id
1 'polypeptide(L)' 'MHQNITLRLEKRLIRKAKIRAAERGTSISGLLAEYLQEKLEDEDAYEQARQRALDLLDRGFHLGGHVPASRDELHER' A
#
# COMPACT_ATOMS: atom_id res chain seq x y z
N MET A 1 16.53 9.66 0.07
CA MET A 1 16.98 10.96 0.63
C MET A 1 15.99 11.36 1.72
N HIS A 2 16.44 11.91 2.85
CA HIS A 2 15.55 12.37 3.93
C HIS A 2 15.59 13.90 4.02
N GLN A 3 14.45 14.53 4.26
CA GLN A 3 14.32 15.97 4.50
C GLN A 3 13.76 16.23 5.89
N ASN A 4 14.30 17.22 6.59
CA ASN A 4 13.84 17.59 7.91
C ASN A 4 12.67 18.57 7.80
N ILE A 5 11.61 18.31 8.57
CA ILE A 5 10.42 19.16 8.63
C ILE A 5 10.25 19.66 10.06
N THR A 6 10.08 20.97 10.24
CA THR A 6 9.80 21.58 11.55
C THR A 6 8.30 21.83 11.69
N LEU A 7 7.69 21.24 12.73
CA LEU A 7 6.26 21.37 13.00
C LEU A 7 6.02 22.16 14.29
N ARG A 8 5.03 23.06 14.27
CA ARG A 8 4.49 23.67 15.49
C ARG A 8 3.28 22.86 15.94
N LEU A 9 3.40 22.19 17.08
CA LEU A 9 2.36 21.32 17.63
C LEU A 9 2.02 21.74 19.06
N GLU A 10 0.78 21.51 19.45
CA GLU A 10 0.33 21.70 20.82
C GLU A 10 1.13 20.85 21.81
N LYS A 11 1.50 21.43 22.97
CA LYS A 11 2.29 20.72 24.00
C LYS A 11 1.62 19.41 24.44
N ARG A 12 0.29 19.41 24.53
CA ARG A 12 -0.50 18.21 24.88
C ARG A 12 -0.36 17.11 23.83
N LEU A 13 -0.29 17.48 22.55
CA LEU A 13 -0.12 16.54 21.45
C LEU A 13 1.28 15.91 21.48
N ILE A 14 2.31 16.73 21.68
CA ILE A 14 3.71 16.25 21.82
C ILE A 14 3.82 15.23 22.97
N ARG A 15 3.16 15.49 24.11
CA ARG A 15 3.17 14.56 25.26
C ARG A 15 2.53 13.21 24.90
N LYS A 16 1.37 13.23 24.24
CA LYS A 16 0.70 11.99 23.80
C LYS A 16 1.55 11.23 22.78
N ALA A 17 2.13 11.92 21.81
CA ALA A 17 3.00 11.34 20.80
C ALA A 17 4.23 10.66 21.42
N LYS A 18 4.86 11.29 22.43
CA LYS A 18 5.98 10.68 23.17
C LYS A 18 5.61 9.35 23.83
N ILE A 19 4.47 9.30 24.49
CA ILE A 19 3.99 8.08 25.16
C ILE A 19 3.76 6.98 24.12
N ARG A 20 3.03 7.29 23.04
CA ARG A 20 2.75 6.31 21.97
C ARG A 20 4.01 5.83 21.24
N ALA A 21 4.96 6.73 21.00
CA ALA A 21 6.23 6.37 20.39
C ALA A 21 7.02 5.42 21.29
N ALA A 22 7.07 5.69 22.60
CA ALA A 22 7.72 4.81 23.57
C ALA A 22 7.04 3.44 23.67
N GLU A 23 5.70 3.39 23.71
CA GLU A 23 4.93 2.13 23.71
C GLU A 23 5.23 1.26 22.48
N ARG A 24 5.48 1.88 21.32
CA ARG A 24 5.81 1.20 20.07
C ARG A 24 7.31 0.99 19.83
N GLY A 25 8.17 1.43 20.75
CA GLY A 25 9.63 1.35 20.59
C GLY A 25 10.18 2.20 19.43
N THR A 26 9.47 3.25 19.02
CA THR A 26 9.84 4.15 17.91
C THR A 26 10.09 5.58 18.41
N SER A 27 10.54 6.46 17.52
CA SER A 27 10.67 7.90 17.78
C SER A 27 9.40 8.66 17.38
N ILE A 28 9.25 9.93 17.81
CA ILE A 28 8.12 10.76 17.35
C ILE A 28 8.17 10.94 15.82
N SER A 29 9.36 11.15 15.26
CA SER A 29 9.52 11.30 13.81
C SER A 29 9.21 10.00 13.07
N GLY A 30 9.59 8.85 13.63
CA GLY A 30 9.23 7.53 13.09
C GLY A 30 7.73 7.31 13.11
N LEU A 31 7.07 7.58 14.25
CA LEU A 31 5.62 7.48 14.38
C LEU A 31 4.87 8.39 13.39
N LEU A 32 5.37 9.61 13.17
CA LEU A 32 4.79 10.54 12.19
C LEU A 32 5.01 10.06 10.75
N ALA A 33 6.19 9.52 10.44
CA ALA A 33 6.47 8.97 9.12
C ALA A 33 5.58 7.77 8.80
N GLU A 34 5.41 6.84 9.75
CA GLU A 34 4.50 5.70 9.63
C GLU A 34 3.06 6.16 9.39
N TYR A 35 2.57 7.13 10.17
CA TYR A 35 1.21 7.64 10.02
C TYR A 35 0.98 8.33 8.67
N LEU A 36 1.96 9.10 8.19
CA LEU A 36 1.89 9.72 6.86
C LEU A 36 1.92 8.67 5.76
N GLN A 37 2.76 7.65 5.89
CA GLN A 37 2.83 6.57 4.92
C GLN A 37 1.50 5.80 4.86
N GLU A 38 0.93 5.42 5.99
CA GLU A 38 -0.37 4.75 6.07
C GLU A 38 -1.48 5.59 5.42
N LYS A 39 -1.52 6.90 5.71
CA LYS A 39 -2.53 7.81 5.13
C LYS A 39 -2.39 7.98 3.63
N LEU A 40 -1.17 8.06 3.10
CA LEU A 40 -0.92 8.19 1.67
C LEU A 40 -1.14 6.86 0.94
N GLU A 41 -0.77 5.74 1.56
CA GLU A 41 -1.08 4.40 1.04
C GLU A 41 -2.58 4.16 0.95
N ASP A 42 -3.37 4.60 1.95
CA ASP A 42 -4.84 4.54 1.90
C ASP A 42 -5.40 5.35 0.70
N GLU A 43 -4.86 6.53 0.43
CA GLU A 43 -5.31 7.41 -0.66
C GLU A 43 -4.91 6.87 -2.04
N ASP A 44 -3.75 6.24 -2.17
CA ASP A 44 -3.21 5.75 -3.43
C ASP A 44 -3.46 4.26 -3.70
N ALA A 45 -4.01 3.51 -2.73
CA ALA A 45 -4.18 2.05 -2.83
C ALA A 45 -4.95 1.64 -4.09
N TYR A 46 -6.02 2.36 -4.42
CA TYR A 46 -6.82 2.09 -5.61
C TYR A 46 -6.03 2.35 -6.90
N GLU A 47 -5.38 3.51 -7.03
CA GLU A 47 -4.63 3.85 -8.24
C GLU A 47 -3.42 2.93 -8.43
N GLN A 48 -2.73 2.55 -7.35
CA GLN A 48 -1.67 1.55 -7.40
C GLN A 48 -2.18 0.15 -7.76
N ALA A 49 -3.35 -0.26 -7.26
CA ALA A 49 -3.98 -1.52 -7.67
C ALA A 49 -4.38 -1.49 -9.16
N ARG A 50 -4.95 -0.37 -9.61
CA ARG A 50 -5.33 -0.13 -11.00
C ARG A 50 -4.12 -0.20 -11.94
N GLN A 51 -3.04 0.50 -11.61
CA GLN A 51 -1.82 0.48 -12.43
C GLN A 51 -1.23 -0.93 -12.52
N ARG A 52 -1.14 -1.66 -11.40
CA ARG A 52 -0.67 -3.05 -11.38
C ARG A 52 -1.53 -3.96 -12.25
N ALA A 53 -2.85 -3.80 -12.20
CA ALA A 53 -3.78 -4.57 -13.03
C ALA A 53 -3.62 -4.27 -14.53
N LEU A 54 -3.45 -3.00 -14.91
CA LEU A 54 -3.19 -2.61 -16.29
C LEU A 54 -1.86 -3.17 -16.80
N ASP A 55 -0.79 -3.09 -16.01
CA ASP A 55 0.52 -3.64 -16.39
C ASP A 55 0.49 -5.17 -16.53
N LEU A 56 -0.41 -5.84 -15.81
CA LEU A 56 -0.64 -7.29 -15.90
C LEU A 56 -1.39 -7.66 -17.17
N LEU A 57 -2.41 -6.88 -17.53
CA LEU A 57 -3.15 -7.05 -18.79
C LEU A 57 -2.27 -6.80 -20.01
N ASP A 58 -1.44 -5.76 -19.97
CA ASP A 58 -0.53 -5.40 -21.07
C ASP A 58 0.56 -6.46 -21.29
N ARG A 59 1.16 -6.96 -20.19
CA ARG A 59 2.11 -8.07 -20.27
C ARG A 59 1.47 -9.36 -20.77
N GLY A 60 0.21 -9.60 -20.38
CA GLY A 60 -0.47 -10.86 -20.61
C GLY A 60 0.21 -12.04 -19.89
N PHE A 61 -0.39 -13.21 -20.00
CA PHE A 61 0.16 -14.43 -19.43
C PHE A 61 0.32 -15.48 -20.52
N HIS A 62 1.46 -16.16 -20.55
CA HIS A 62 1.69 -17.27 -21.47
C HIS A 62 0.79 -18.49 -21.16
N LEU A 63 0.27 -18.57 -19.92
CA LEU A 63 -0.62 -19.61 -19.33
C LEU A 63 -0.31 -21.09 -19.67
N GLY A 64 0.81 -21.38 -20.33
CA GLY A 64 1.32 -22.73 -20.62
C GLY A 64 0.38 -23.61 -21.44
N GLY A 65 -0.62 -23.05 -22.13
CA GLY A 65 -1.75 -23.83 -22.62
C GLY A 65 -1.57 -24.44 -24.01
N HIS A 66 -1.65 -25.78 -24.09
CA HIS A 66 -2.25 -26.46 -25.25
C HIS A 66 -3.77 -26.48 -25.00
N VAL A 67 -4.59 -25.97 -25.92
CA VAL A 67 -6.05 -25.99 -25.78
C VAL A 67 -6.51 -27.46 -25.85
N PRO A 68 -6.95 -28.08 -24.75
CA PRO A 68 -7.18 -29.53 -24.70
C PRO A 68 -8.57 -29.93 -25.20
N ALA A 69 -9.51 -28.99 -25.24
CA ALA A 69 -10.89 -29.18 -25.66
C ALA A 69 -11.48 -27.83 -26.10
N SER A 70 -12.45 -27.87 -27.01
CA SER A 70 -13.23 -26.72 -27.43
C SER A 70 -14.22 -26.28 -26.33
N ARG A 71 -14.70 -25.04 -26.44
CA ARG A 71 -15.68 -24.48 -25.49
C ARG A 71 -16.96 -25.32 -25.43
N ASP A 72 -17.40 -25.83 -26.57
CA ASP A 72 -18.66 -26.58 -26.68
C ASP A 72 -18.53 -27.94 -25.98
N GLU A 73 -17.38 -28.61 -26.10
CA GLU A 73 -17.06 -29.86 -25.39
C GLU A 73 -17.05 -29.71 -23.85
N LEU A 74 -16.75 -28.51 -23.34
CA LEU A 74 -16.78 -28.21 -21.90
C LEU A 74 -18.17 -27.83 -21.38
N HIS A 75 -19.09 -27.42 -22.27
CA HIS A 75 -20.38 -26.86 -21.90
C HIS A 75 -21.51 -27.92 -21.81
N GLU A 76 -21.33 -29.11 -22.36
CA GLU A 76 -22.32 -30.21 -22.33
C GLU A 76 -22.24 -31.09 -21.06
N ARG A 77 -22.06 -30.49 -19.88
CA ARG A 77 -22.19 -31.21 -18.60
C ARG A 77 -23.61 -31.18 -18.06
#